data_AF-A6I6A0-F1
#
_entry.id   AF-A6I6A0-F1
#
_cell.length_a   1.000
_cell.length_b   1.000
_cell.length_c   1.000
_cell.angle_alpha   90.00
_cell.angle_beta   90.00
_cell.angle_gamma   90.00
#
_symmetry.space_group_name_H-M   'P 1'
#
loop_
_entity.id
_entity.type
_entity.pdbx_description
1 polymer ?
#
loop_
_entity_poly.entity_id
_entity_poly.type
_entity_poly.pdbx_seq_one_letter_code
_entity_poly.pdbx_strand_id
1 'polypeptide(L)'
;MIHPKPADFRNPGPGRHRLLTQVYLSHTAWTEPCQVEVRLLLAYNSGARIPKSPWLEGSEMSPQVETSIEGTIPFSKPVKVYIMPKPARR
;
A
#
# COMPACT_ATOMS: atom_id res chain seq x y z
N MET A 1 3.33 -4.09 7.88
CA MET A 1 3.25 -2.67 7.46
C MET A 1 4.68 -2.15 7.33
N ILE A 2 4.99 -1.41 6.26
CA ILE A 2 6.33 -0.85 6.06
C ILE A 2 6.22 0.67 6.20
N HIS A 3 7.05 1.25 7.06
CA HIS A 3 7.12 2.70 7.22
C HIS A 3 8.19 3.27 6.28
N PRO A 4 7.84 4.19 5.36
CA PRO A 4 8.82 4.81 4.48
C PRO A 4 9.81 5.64 5.30
N LYS A 5 11.06 5.74 4.83
CA LYS A 5 12.05 6.61 5.47
C LYS A 5 11.74 8.06 5.11
N PRO A 6 11.99 9.04 6.00
CA PRO A 6 11.82 10.45 5.65
C PRO A 6 12.60 10.88 4.39
N ALA A 7 13.77 10.28 4.16
CA ALA A 7 14.62 10.53 2.99
C ALA A 7 14.03 10.00 1.66
N ASP A 8 13.03 9.12 1.69
CA ASP A 8 12.38 8.57 0.50
C ASP A 8 11.43 9.59 -0.16
N PHE A 9 11.01 10.60 0.59
CA PHE A 9 10.10 11.65 0.12
C PHE A 9 10.83 12.74 -0.63
N ARG A 10 10.30 13.10 -1.79
CA ARG A 10 10.78 14.18 -2.65
C ARG A 10 9.66 15.15 -2.96
N ASN A 11 10.01 16.43 -3.14
CA ASN A 11 9.08 17.50 -3.50
C ASN A 11 9.41 18.01 -4.92
N PRO A 12 8.82 17.42 -5.97
CA PRO A 12 9.03 17.88 -7.35
C PRO A 12 8.38 19.23 -7.68
N GLY A 13 7.60 19.83 -6.77
CA GLY A 13 6.98 21.15 -6.95
C GLY A 13 5.78 21.37 -6.02
N PRO A 14 5.25 22.60 -5.92
CA PRO A 14 4.12 22.91 -5.04
C PRO A 14 2.93 21.98 -5.26
N GLY A 15 2.40 21.41 -4.17
CA GLY A 15 1.28 20.46 -4.21
C GLY A 15 1.60 19.10 -4.83
N ARG A 16 2.86 18.84 -5.20
CA ARG A 16 3.31 17.56 -5.76
C ARG A 16 4.29 16.90 -4.81
N HIS A 17 4.05 15.63 -4.52
CA HIS A 17 4.93 14.82 -3.69
C HIS A 17 5.28 13.53 -4.42
N ARG A 18 6.49 13.02 -4.20
CA ARG A 18 6.95 11.77 -4.79
C ARG A 18 7.62 10.91 -3.72
N LEU A 19 7.10 9.71 -3.49
CA LEU A 19 7.69 8.72 -2.59
C LEU A 19 8.45 7.67 -3.42
N LEU A 20 9.75 7.53 -3.20
CA LEU A 20 10.57 6.45 -3.77
C LEU A 20 11.13 5.62 -2.63
N THR A 21 10.47 4.50 -2.31
CA THR A 21 10.89 3.60 -1.22
C THR A 21 11.08 2.18 -1.75
N GLN A 22 11.97 1.43 -1.11
CA GLN A 22 12.22 0.03 -1.46
C GLN A 22 11.41 -0.88 -0.56
N VAL A 23 10.54 -1.68 -1.16
CA VAL A 23 9.71 -2.67 -0.47
C VAL A 23 10.36 -4.04 -0.62
N TYR A 24 10.72 -4.65 0.51
CA TYR A 24 11.23 -6.01 0.57
C TYR A 24 10.09 -6.97 0.92
N LEU A 25 9.98 -8.05 0.13
CA LEU A 25 8.97 -9.09 0.30
C LEU A 25 9.68 -10.42 0.42
N SER A 26 9.26 -11.23 1.40
CA SER A 26 9.74 -12.58 1.60
C SER A 26 8.56 -13.49 1.92
N HIS A 27 8.57 -14.68 1.34
CA HIS A 27 7.59 -15.72 1.61
C HIS A 27 8.29 -17.09 1.49
N THR A 28 7.66 -18.14 2.00
CA THR A 28 8.05 -19.52 1.68
C THR A 28 7.97 -19.78 0.16
N ALA A 29 8.64 -20.82 -0.31
CA ALA A 29 8.68 -21.15 -1.73
C ALA A 29 7.27 -21.31 -2.32
N TRP A 30 7.09 -20.76 -3.52
CA TRP A 30 5.86 -20.90 -4.31
C TRP A 30 6.15 -21.70 -5.57
N THR A 31 5.28 -22.66 -5.87
CA THR A 31 5.32 -23.43 -7.12
C THR A 31 4.56 -22.74 -8.24
N GLU A 32 3.62 -21.85 -7.89
CA GLU A 32 2.75 -21.16 -8.83
C GLU A 32 2.98 -19.65 -8.78
N PRO A 33 2.76 -18.94 -9.89
CA PRO A 33 2.74 -17.48 -9.90
C PRO A 33 1.64 -16.93 -8.99
N CYS A 34 1.89 -15.80 -8.34
CA CYS A 34 0.92 -15.19 -7.45
C CYS A 34 0.77 -13.69 -7.70
N GLN A 35 -0.39 -13.14 -7.35
CA GLN A 35 -0.59 -11.70 -7.25
C GLN A 35 -0.27 -11.22 -5.85
N VAL A 36 0.57 -10.19 -5.74
CA VAL A 36 0.82 -9.46 -4.51
C VAL A 36 0.15 -8.10 -4.62
N GLU A 37 -0.63 -7.74 -3.61
CA GLU A 37 -1.30 -6.45 -3.53
C GLU A 37 -0.53 -5.50 -2.60
N VAL A 38 -0.25 -4.29 -3.09
CA VAL A 38 0.40 -3.22 -2.33
C VAL A 38 -0.47 -1.97 -2.38
N ARG A 39 -0.73 -1.35 -1.24
CA ARG A 39 -1.49 -0.10 -1.13
C ARG A 39 -0.85 0.87 -0.16
N LEU A 40 -1.01 2.17 -0.40
CA LEU A 40 -0.62 3.20 0.55
C LEU A 40 -1.72 3.41 1.59
N LEU A 41 -1.31 3.57 2.83
CA LEU A 41 -2.17 3.86 3.97
C LEU A 41 -1.72 5.20 4.58
N LEU A 42 -2.68 5.99 5.05
CA LEU A 42 -2.43 7.20 5.83
C LEU A 42 -2.54 6.85 7.31
N ALA A 43 -1.48 7.11 8.06
CA ALA A 43 -1.52 7.00 9.52
C ALA A 43 -2.34 8.16 10.11
N TYR A 44 -3.22 7.85 11.07
CA TYR A 44 -3.94 8.85 11.84
C TYR A 44 -3.76 8.58 13.34
N ASN A 45 -3.72 9.64 14.12
CA ASN A 45 -3.83 9.56 15.56
C ASN A 45 -5.31 9.74 15.93
N SER A 46 -5.87 8.87 16.75
CA SER A 46 -7.29 8.87 17.15
C SER A 46 -7.73 10.16 17.87
N GLY A 47 -6.80 11.03 18.28
CA GLY A 47 -7.08 12.38 18.79
C GLY A 47 -7.32 13.47 17.74
N ALA A 48 -7.08 13.22 16.45
CA ALA A 48 -7.24 14.22 15.38
C ALA A 48 -8.51 13.95 14.57
N ARG A 49 -9.46 14.89 14.59
CA ARG A 49 -10.68 14.85 13.76
C ARG A 49 -10.30 14.92 12.27
N ILE A 50 -10.40 13.80 11.56
CA ILE A 50 -10.12 13.74 10.13
C ILE A 50 -11.28 14.39 9.35
N PRO A 51 -11.05 15.36 8.45
CA PRO A 51 -12.06 15.76 7.49
C PRO A 51 -12.30 14.59 6.53
N LYS A 52 -13.55 14.10 6.46
CA LYS A 52 -13.93 13.06 5.49
C LYS A 52 -13.58 13.55 4.09
N SER A 53 -12.55 12.96 3.47
CA SER A 53 -12.19 13.31 2.10
C SER A 53 -13.25 12.75 1.14
N PRO A 54 -13.71 13.50 0.12
CA PRO A 54 -14.77 13.07 -0.80
C PRO A 54 -14.40 11.84 -1.67
N TRP A 55 -13.14 11.43 -1.67
CA TRP A 55 -12.60 10.36 -2.50
C TRP A 55 -13.10 8.94 -2.18
N LEU A 56 -13.89 8.77 -1.11
CA LEU A 56 -14.37 7.46 -0.66
C LEU A 56 -15.68 7.00 -1.31
N GLU A 57 -16.38 7.86 -2.06
CA GLU A 57 -17.77 7.60 -2.45
C GLU A 57 -17.96 6.75 -3.73
N GLY A 58 -16.87 6.26 -4.35
CA GLY A 58 -16.92 5.66 -5.69
C GLY A 58 -16.51 4.20 -5.83
N SER A 59 -16.32 3.44 -4.75
CA SER A 59 -15.95 2.02 -4.86
C SER A 59 -17.13 1.14 -4.48
N GLU A 60 -17.76 0.54 -5.49
CA GLU A 60 -18.69 -0.56 -5.28
C GLU A 60 -18.06 -1.62 -4.38
N MET A 61 -18.89 -2.13 -3.47
CA MET A 61 -18.56 -3.04 -2.38
C MET A 61 -18.19 -4.43 -2.92
N SER A 62 -17.00 -4.56 -3.51
CA SER A 62 -16.30 -5.85 -3.50
C SER A 62 -16.05 -6.23 -2.05
N PRO A 63 -16.12 -7.52 -1.64
CA PRO A 63 -15.81 -7.92 -0.26
C PRO A 63 -14.35 -7.53 0.01
N GLN A 64 -14.15 -6.36 0.61
CA GLN A 64 -12.86 -5.93 1.12
C GLN A 64 -12.64 -6.87 2.30
N VAL A 65 -11.77 -7.87 2.13
CA VAL A 65 -11.26 -8.65 3.26
C VAL A 65 -10.84 -7.64 4.32
N GLU A 66 -11.54 -7.66 5.46
CA GLU A 66 -11.37 -6.76 6.60
C GLU A 66 -9.92 -6.85 7.08
N THR A 67 -9.07 -6.04 6.47
CA THR A 67 -7.66 -5.84 6.84
C THR A 67 -7.50 -4.37 7.24
N SER A 68 -8.47 -3.85 7.99
CA SER A 68 -8.35 -2.53 8.60
C SER A 68 -7.27 -2.63 9.68
N ILE A 69 -6.18 -1.89 9.46
CA ILE A 69 -5.14 -1.74 10.48
C ILE A 69 -5.49 -0.52 11.29
N GLU A 70 -5.70 -0.71 12.59
CA GLU A 70 -6.03 0.37 13.53
C GLU A 70 -5.01 1.52 13.42
N GLY A 71 -5.51 2.77 13.49
CA GLY A 71 -4.68 3.95 13.31
C GLY A 71 -4.30 4.23 11.85
N THR A 72 -4.91 3.56 10.88
CA THR A 72 -4.73 3.89 9.45
C THR A 72 -6.02 3.96 8.65
N ILE A 73 -6.01 4.78 7.60
CA ILE A 73 -7.06 4.79 6.56
C ILE A 73 -6.43 4.53 5.18
N PRO A 74 -7.17 3.92 4.23
CA PRO A 74 -6.70 3.79 2.86
C PRO A 74 -6.37 5.13 2.22
N PHE A 75 -5.14 5.27 1.70
CA PHE A 75 -4.71 6.48 0.99
C PHE A 75 -4.73 6.31 -0.53
N SER A 76 -4.55 5.08 -1.02
CA SER A 76 -4.57 4.78 -2.45
C SER A 76 -5.42 3.57 -2.79
N LYS A 77 -5.78 3.46 -4.08
CA LYS A 77 -6.20 2.19 -4.66
C LYS A 77 -5.04 1.17 -4.54
N PRO A 78 -5.36 -0.11 -4.33
CA PRO A 78 -4.35 -1.16 -4.35
C PRO A 78 -3.77 -1.34 -5.75
N VAL A 79 -2.47 -1.66 -5.79
CA VAL A 79 -1.74 -2.05 -7.00
C VAL A 79 -1.42 -3.53 -6.88
N LYS A 80 -1.81 -4.29 -7.89
CA LYS A 80 -1.53 -5.73 -7.99
C LYS A 80 -0.28 -5.95 -8.84
N VAL A 81 0.69 -6.65 -8.27
CA VAL A 81 1.93 -7.04 -8.93
C VAL A 81 1.91 -8.55 -9.10
N TYR A 82 2.07 -9.02 -10.32
CA TYR A 82 2.17 -10.45 -10.60
C TYR A 82 3.63 -10.88 -10.46
N ILE A 83 3.88 -11.84 -9.57
CA ILE A 83 5.23 -12.35 -9.28
C ILE A 83 5.30 -13.80 -9.74
N MET A 84 6.21 -14.06 -10.67
CA MET A 84 6.58 -15.41 -11.08
C MET A 84 7.62 -15.98 -10.12
N PRO A 85 7.47 -17.20 -9.60
CA PRO A 85 8.53 -17.85 -8.86
C PRO A 85 9.75 -18.03 -9.77
N LYS A 86 10.94 -17.75 -9.24
CA LYS A 86 12.18 -18.08 -9.95
C LYS A 86 12.28 -19.61 -10.05
N PRO A 87 12.52 -20.18 -11.24
CA PRO A 87 12.81 -21.61 -11.35
C PRO A 87 13.98 -21.96 -10.43
N ALA A 88 13.85 -23.07 -9.70
CA ALA A 88 14.97 -23.59 -8.93
C ALA A 88 16.13 -23.87 -9.90
N ARG A 89 17.33 -23.35 -9.60
CA ARG A 89 18.53 -23.72 -10.36
C ARG A 89 18.80 -25.20 -10.09
N ARG A 90 18.83 -25.99 -11.16
CA ARG A 90 19.13 -27.42 -11.14
C ARG A 90 20.63 -27.66 -11.04
#